data_AF-A0A9N7LTW3-F1
#
_entry.id   AF-A0A9N7LTW3-F1
#
_cell.length_a   1.000
_cell.length_b   1.000
_cell.length_c   1.000
_cell.angle_alpha   90.00
_cell.angle_beta   90.00
_cell.angle_gamma   90.00
#
_symmetry.space_group_name_H-M   'P 1'
#
loop_
_entity.id
_entity.type
_entity.pdbx_description
1 polymer ?
#
loop_
_entity_poly.entity_id
_entity_poly.type
_entity_poly.pdbx_seq_one_letter_code
_entity_poly.pdbx_strand_id
1 'polypeptide(L)'
;MSSIATEPTTQKDDGQPQIPVENPATGEVIGHVPDMSAAQIAELARRGRAAQPGWEALGYEGRAVVLKRMQRWLVDNADQVIATICSETGKTYEDAQIAEFIYGAAAFGF
;
A
#
# COMPACT_ATOMS: atom_id res chain seq x y z
N MET A 1 -15.54 -16.67 10.02
CA MET A 1 -14.56 -16.31 8.98
C MET A 1 -15.13 -15.14 8.18
N SER A 2 -14.96 -13.91 8.67
CA SER A 2 -15.48 -12.74 7.95
C SER A 2 -14.51 -12.37 6.84
N SER A 3 -14.95 -12.57 5.61
CA SER A 3 -14.33 -12.07 4.39
C SER A 3 -14.10 -10.57 4.53
N ILE A 4 -12.84 -10.14 4.54
CA ILE A 4 -12.49 -8.74 4.30
C ILE A 4 -12.52 -8.60 2.78
N ALA A 5 -13.71 -8.44 2.22
CA ALA A 5 -13.84 -7.90 0.89
C ALA A 5 -13.25 -6.48 0.97
N THR A 6 -12.09 -6.27 0.35
CA THR A 6 -11.55 -4.92 0.12
C THR A 6 -12.50 -4.26 -0.85
N GLU A 7 -13.53 -3.59 -0.34
CA GLU A 7 -14.32 -2.68 -1.15
C GLU A 7 -13.34 -1.70 -1.82
N PRO A 8 -13.48 -1.42 -3.13
CA PRO A 8 -12.70 -0.38 -3.78
C PRO A 8 -12.91 0.87 -2.94
N THR A 9 -11.84 1.44 -2.40
CA THR A 9 -11.93 2.73 -1.72
C THR A 9 -12.40 3.72 -2.77
N THR A 10 -13.69 4.01 -2.80
CA THR A 10 -14.28 5.03 -3.66
C THR A 10 -13.76 6.35 -3.11
N GLN A 11 -12.62 6.78 -3.64
CA GLN A 11 -12.10 8.11 -3.37
C GLN A 11 -13.16 9.08 -3.89
N LYS A 12 -13.79 9.83 -2.98
CA LYS A 12 -14.73 10.88 -3.36
C LYS A 12 -13.97 11.86 -4.26
N ASP A 13 -14.52 12.13 -5.44
CA ASP A 13 -14.05 13.21 -6.30
C ASP A 13 -14.37 14.54 -5.61
N ASP A 14 -13.38 15.06 -4.88
CA ASP A 14 -13.42 16.34 -4.17
C ASP A 14 -12.81 17.47 -5.02
N GLY A 15 -12.56 17.23 -6.30
CA GLY A 15 -11.88 18.17 -7.20
C GLY A 15 -10.40 18.34 -6.89
N GLN A 16 -9.80 17.48 -6.06
CA GLN A 16 -8.36 17.48 -5.83
C GLN A 16 -7.62 17.10 -7.12
N PRO A 17 -6.52 17.80 -7.49
CA PRO A 17 -5.66 17.37 -8.59
C PRO A 17 -5.17 15.93 -8.42
N GLN A 18 -5.06 15.18 -9.52
CA GLN A 18 -4.68 13.77 -9.52
C GLN A 18 -3.58 13.50 -10.55
N ILE A 19 -2.78 12.47 -10.27
CA ILE A 19 -1.74 11.96 -11.15
C ILE A 19 -2.25 10.65 -11.77
N PRO A 20 -2.33 10.53 -13.11
CA PRO A 20 -2.72 9.29 -13.75
C PRO A 20 -1.63 8.22 -13.57
N VAL A 21 -2.06 6.98 -13.34
CA VAL A 21 -1.20 5.80 -13.34
C VAL A 21 -1.44 5.06 -14.65
N GLU A 22 -0.40 4.95 -15.46
CA GLU A 22 -0.46 4.32 -16.77
C GLU A 22 0.14 2.92 -16.72
N ASN A 23 -0.49 1.97 -17.42
CA ASN A 23 0.11 0.68 -17.67
C ASN A 23 1.15 0.82 -18.80
N PRO A 24 2.45 0.64 -18.51
CA PRO A 24 3.49 0.89 -19.50
C PRO A 24 3.49 -0.11 -20.68
N ALA A 25 2.82 -1.26 -20.54
CA ALA A 25 2.72 -2.25 -21.61
C ALA A 25 1.62 -1.91 -22.64
N THR A 26 0.56 -1.20 -22.23
CA THR A 26 -0.59 -0.88 -23.09
C THR A 26 -0.74 0.61 -23.38
N GLY A 27 -0.17 1.47 -22.52
CA GLY A 27 -0.38 2.91 -22.53
C GLY A 27 -1.73 3.35 -21.96
N GLU A 28 -2.53 2.42 -21.42
CA GLU A 28 -3.84 2.74 -20.84
C GLU A 28 -3.69 3.28 -19.42
N VAL A 29 -4.50 4.28 -19.05
CA VAL A 29 -4.61 4.75 -17.67
C VAL A 29 -5.38 3.72 -16.85
N ILE A 30 -4.73 3.12 -15.86
CA ILE A 30 -5.27 2.05 -15.00
C ILE A 30 -5.71 2.54 -13.62
N GLY A 31 -5.39 3.78 -13.27
CA GLY A 31 -5.76 4.38 -12.00
C GLY A 31 -5.34 5.83 -11.90
N HIS A 32 -5.67 6.44 -10.76
CA HIS A 32 -5.24 7.80 -10.42
C HIS A 32 -4.83 7.81 -8.94
N VAL A 33 -3.82 8.61 -8.62
CA VAL A 33 -3.42 8.88 -7.24
C VAL A 33 -3.55 10.38 -6.94
N PRO A 34 -3.87 10.78 -5.70
CA PRO A 34 -4.01 12.19 -5.36
C PRO A 34 -2.68 12.93 -5.50
N ASP A 35 -2.68 14.06 -6.19
CA ASP A 35 -1.57 15.02 -6.19
C ASP A 35 -1.69 15.86 -4.89
N MET A 36 -0.86 15.53 -3.90
CA MET A 36 -0.93 16.12 -2.58
C MET A 36 -0.11 17.40 -2.49
N SER A 37 -0.76 18.50 -2.13
CA SER A 37 -0.11 19.77 -1.83
C SER A 37 0.81 19.67 -0.60
N ALA A 38 1.78 20.57 -0.52
CA ALA A 38 2.68 20.67 0.65
C ALA A 38 1.91 20.84 1.98
N ALA A 39 0.78 21.55 1.96
CA ALA A 39 -0.06 21.71 3.15
C ALA A 39 -0.73 20.40 3.59
N GLN A 40 -1.21 19.58 2.63
CA GLN A 40 -1.76 18.26 2.92
C GLN A 40 -0.69 17.32 3.49
N ILE A 41 0.52 17.35 2.92
CA ILE A 41 1.66 16.57 3.44
C ILE A 41 2.02 17.01 4.87
N ALA A 42 2.04 18.32 5.16
CA ALA A 42 2.29 18.83 6.50
C ALA A 42 1.24 18.35 7.51
N GLU A 43 -0.03 18.30 7.11
CA GLU A 43 -1.11 17.79 7.95
C GLU A 43 -0.99 16.28 8.21
N LEU A 44 -0.64 15.49 7.19
CA LEU A 44 -0.35 14.06 7.36
C LEU A 44 0.81 13.82 8.34
N ALA A 45 1.88 14.62 8.23
CA ALA A 45 3.00 14.55 9.17
C ALA A 45 2.58 14.92 10.60
N ARG A 46 1.74 15.94 10.77
CA ARG A 46 1.17 16.33 12.08
C ARG A 46 0.33 15.19 12.69
N ARG A 47 -0.51 14.53 11.89
CA ARG A 47 -1.28 13.35 12.31
C ARG A 47 -0.38 12.19 12.72
N GLY A 48 0.66 11.90 11.94
CA GLY A 48 1.67 10.89 12.27
C GLY A 48 2.36 11.19 13.60
N ARG A 49 2.72 12.46 13.85
CA ARG A 49 3.31 12.89 15.12
C ARG A 49 2.36 12.69 16.29
N ALA A 50 1.08 13.00 16.12
CA ALA A 50 0.07 12.80 17.16
C ALA A 50 -0.18 11.31 17.48
N ALA A 51 -0.05 10.42 16.49
CA ALA A 51 -0.19 8.98 16.67
C ALA A 51 1.07 8.31 17.26
N GLN A 52 2.24 8.96 17.14
CA GLN A 52 3.53 8.36 17.53
C GLN A 52 3.59 7.90 19.00
N PRO A 53 3.08 8.63 20.01
CA PRO A 53 3.12 8.15 21.40
C PRO A 53 2.32 6.86 21.60
N GLY A 54 1.17 6.71 20.91
CA GLY A 54 0.37 5.49 20.95
C GLY A 54 1.09 4.31 20.28
N TRP A 55 1.78 4.56 19.15
CA TRP A 55 2.61 3.56 18.49
C TRP A 55 3.80 3.12 19.35
N GLU A 56 4.43 4.06 20.06
CA GLU A 56 5.53 3.78 20.99
C GLU A 56 5.07 2.96 22.20
N ALA A 57 3.91 3.29 22.77
CA ALA A 57 3.33 2.59 23.92
C ALA A 57 3.02 1.10 23.66
N LEU A 58 2.89 0.68 22.40
CA LEU A 58 2.77 -0.74 22.04
C LEU A 58 4.03 -1.56 22.35
N GLY A 59 5.17 -0.91 22.54
CA GLY A 59 6.45 -1.59 22.77
C GLY A 59 6.90 -2.45 21.59
N TYR A 60 7.85 -3.34 21.82
CA TYR A 60 8.33 -4.26 20.78
C TYR A 60 7.25 -5.28 20.39
N GLU A 61 6.67 -5.98 21.37
CA GLU A 61 5.72 -7.07 21.13
C GLU A 61 4.45 -6.60 20.41
N GLY A 62 3.86 -5.48 20.85
CA GLY A 62 2.66 -4.95 20.22
C GLY A 62 2.88 -4.51 18.77
N ARG A 63 4.04 -3.91 18.47
CA ARG A 63 4.40 -3.55 17.08
C ARG A 63 4.66 -4.79 16.23
N ALA A 64 5.29 -5.83 16.78
CA ALA A 64 5.51 -7.10 16.08
C ALA A 64 4.19 -7.77 15.66
N VAL A 65 3.13 -7.68 16.48
CA VAL A 65 1.79 -8.19 16.12
C VAL A 65 1.24 -7.47 14.89
N VAL A 66 1.39 -6.14 14.82
CA VAL A 66 0.91 -5.34 13.68
C VAL A 66 1.67 -5.70 12.40
N LEU A 67 3.00 -5.80 12.47
CA LEU A 67 3.83 -6.14 11.32
C LEU A 67 3.55 -7.57 10.82
N LYS A 68 3.43 -8.56 11.71
CA LYS A 68 3.06 -9.93 11.34
C LYS A 68 1.67 -10.03 10.73
N ARG A 69 0.72 -9.20 11.18
CA ARG A 69 -0.61 -9.10 10.56
C ARG A 69 -0.50 -8.54 9.13
N MET A 70 0.34 -7.55 8.90
CA MET A 70 0.61 -7.02 7.56
C MET A 70 1.24 -8.08 6.65
N GLN A 71 2.25 -8.80 7.14
CA GLN A 71 2.86 -9.92 6.40
C GLN A 71 1.81 -10.95 5.98
N ARG A 72 0.97 -11.39 6.93
CA ARG A 72 -0.09 -12.35 6.66
C ARG A 72 -1.04 -11.84 5.59
N TRP A 73 -1.50 -10.59 5.72
CA TRP A 73 -2.39 -10.00 4.72
C TRP A 73 -1.74 -9.95 3.34
N LEU A 74 -0.47 -9.57 3.22
CA LEU A 74 0.25 -9.57 1.95
C LEU A 74 0.26 -10.96 1.32
N VAL A 75 0.64 -11.99 2.07
CA VAL A 75 0.69 -13.39 1.59
C VAL A 75 -0.69 -13.90 1.18
N ASP A 76 -1.72 -13.61 1.99
CA ASP A 76 -3.10 -14.01 1.71
C ASP A 76 -3.67 -13.31 0.45
N ASN A 77 -3.06 -12.21 0.01
CA ASN A 77 -3.49 -11.41 -1.15
C ASN A 77 -2.39 -11.29 -2.22
N ALA A 78 -1.46 -12.25 -2.26
CA ALA A 78 -0.26 -12.16 -3.10
C ALA A 78 -0.57 -11.91 -4.58
N ASP A 79 -1.53 -12.65 -5.14
CA ASP A 79 -1.91 -12.52 -6.56
C ASP A 79 -2.42 -11.12 -6.90
N GLN A 80 -3.22 -10.53 -6.02
CA GLN A 80 -3.72 -9.16 -6.20
C GLN A 80 -2.56 -8.15 -6.18
N VAL A 81 -1.68 -8.26 -5.18
CA VAL A 81 -0.56 -7.32 -5.02
C VAL A 81 0.42 -7.44 -6.20
N ILE A 82 0.75 -8.65 -6.62
CA ILE A 82 1.64 -8.90 -7.77
C ILE A 82 1.00 -8.39 -9.06
N ALA A 83 -0.30 -8.63 -9.27
CA ALA A 83 -1.01 -8.11 -10.45
C ALA A 83 -0.95 -6.58 -10.50
N THR A 84 -1.12 -5.88 -9.37
CA THR A 84 -0.94 -4.43 -9.30
C THR A 84 0.48 -4.02 -9.68
N ILE A 85 1.51 -4.65 -9.08
CA ILE A 85 2.92 -4.35 -9.39
C ILE A 85 3.19 -4.53 -10.89
N CYS A 86 2.76 -5.64 -11.49
CA CYS A 86 2.91 -5.88 -12.92
C CYS A 86 2.20 -4.81 -13.75
N SER A 87 0.97 -4.45 -13.39
CA SER A 87 0.18 -3.47 -14.14
C SER A 87 0.78 -2.06 -14.10
N GLU A 88 1.36 -1.65 -12.97
CA GLU A 88 1.90 -0.29 -12.79
C GLU A 88 3.36 -0.15 -13.24
N THR A 89 4.11 -1.25 -13.31
CA THR A 89 5.56 -1.22 -13.60
C THR A 89 5.98 -1.92 -14.87
N GLY A 90 5.12 -2.77 -15.45
CA GLY A 90 5.43 -3.58 -16.62
C GLY A 90 6.36 -4.78 -16.36
N LYS A 91 6.70 -5.06 -15.09
CA LYS A 91 7.47 -6.26 -14.73
C LYS A 91 6.73 -7.55 -15.08
N THR A 92 7.47 -8.59 -15.44
CA THR A 92 6.89 -9.94 -15.55
C THR A 92 6.46 -10.44 -14.17
N TYR A 93 5.53 -11.40 -14.14
CA TYR A 93 5.02 -11.94 -12.88
C TYR A 93 6.15 -12.50 -12.01
N GLU A 94 7.09 -13.23 -12.59
CA GLU A 94 8.20 -13.85 -11.85
C GLU A 94 9.13 -12.81 -11.23
N ASP A 95 9.42 -11.72 -11.95
CA ASP A 95 10.24 -10.62 -11.44
C ASP A 95 9.53 -9.88 -10.30
N ALA A 96 8.25 -9.52 -10.51
CA ALA A 96 7.42 -8.89 -9.48
C ALA A 96 7.25 -9.78 -8.23
N GLN A 97 7.08 -11.08 -8.40
CA GLN A 97 6.94 -12.02 -7.30
C GLN A 97 8.23 -12.14 -6.48
N ILE A 98 9.38 -12.33 -7.14
CA ILE A 98 10.63 -12.65 -6.45
C ILE A 98 11.32 -11.40 -5.92
N ALA A 99 11.48 -10.37 -6.76
CA ALA A 99 12.29 -9.21 -6.43
C ALA A 99 11.56 -8.19 -5.54
N GLU A 100 10.25 -8.03 -5.74
CA GLU A 100 9.45 -7.00 -5.06
C GLU A 100 8.59 -7.61 -3.94
N PHE A 101 7.70 -8.54 -4.29
CA PHE A 101 6.69 -9.05 -3.37
C PHE A 101 7.28 -9.90 -2.24
N ILE A 102 8.04 -10.96 -2.55
CA ILE A 102 8.61 -11.85 -1.52
C ILE A 102 9.58 -11.08 -0.62
N TYR A 103 10.43 -10.23 -1.20
CA TYR A 103 11.37 -9.41 -0.45
C TYR A 103 10.65 -8.46 0.52
N GLY A 104 9.64 -7.72 0.04
CA GLY A 104 8.84 -6.81 0.86
C GLY A 104 8.02 -7.53 1.93
N ALA A 105 7.36 -8.64 1.59
CA ALA A 105 6.57 -9.43 2.54
C ALA A 105 7.44 -10.05 3.64
N ALA A 106 8.66 -10.51 3.31
CA ALA A 106 9.60 -11.04 4.29
C ALA A 106 10.03 -9.98 5.31
N ALA A 107 10.21 -8.73 4.90
CA ALA A 107 10.64 -7.63 5.78
C ALA A 107 9.69 -7.38 6.97
N PHE A 108 8.41 -7.75 6.85
CA PHE A 108 7.42 -7.65 7.93
C PHE A 108 7.46 -8.80 8.95
N GLY A 109 8.22 -9.87 8.69
CA GLY A 109 8.27 -11.07 9.52
C GLY A 109 9.36 -11.10 10.59
N PHE A 110 10.30 -10.15 10.58
CA PHE A 110 11.44 -10.07 11.49
C PHE A 110 11.11 -9.37 12.82
#